data_AF-A0A9X2E5J7-F1
#
_entry.id   AF-A0A9X2E5J7-F1
#
_cell.length_a   1.000
_cell.length_b   1.000
_cell.length_c   1.000
_cell.angle_alpha   90.00
_cell.angle_beta   90.00
_cell.angle_gamma   90.00
#
_symmetry.space_group_name_H-M   'P 1'
#
loop_
_entity.id
_entity.type
_entity.pdbx_description
1 polymer ?
#
loop_
_entity_poly.entity_id
_entity_poly.type
_entity_poly.pdbx_seq_one_letter_code
_entity_poly.pdbx_strand_id
1 'polypeptide(L)'
;MAAVEWCQAQRESSTSPRSGPVRTCVGCRKRELAADLLRVVALSSQDGVAVVPDPRHRLPGRGAWLHPSSVCLSAAVRRRAFGRALRVSGKLDISALEHYVENRHEHS
;
A
#
# COMPACT_ATOMS: atom_id res chain seq x y z
N MET A 1 4.13 56.40 -7.97
CA MET A 1 2.90 56.24 -8.75
C MET A 1 3.08 55.01 -9.64
N ALA A 2 2.23 53.98 -9.41
CA ALA A 2 1.92 52.75 -10.17
C ALA A 2 2.98 52.22 -11.18
N ALA A 3 3.64 51.09 -10.97
CA ALA A 3 3.14 49.70 -11.01
C ALA A 3 2.35 49.38 -12.29
N VAL A 4 2.89 48.52 -13.16
CA VAL A 4 2.23 47.38 -13.86
C VAL A 4 3.19 46.84 -14.94
N GLU A 5 3.32 45.56 -15.28
CA GLU A 5 2.84 44.30 -14.76
C GLU A 5 3.65 43.22 -15.47
N TRP A 6 4.39 42.41 -14.72
CA TRP A 6 4.98 41.19 -15.23
C TRP A 6 3.87 40.15 -15.31
N CYS A 7 3.27 39.95 -16.48
CA CYS A 7 2.28 38.90 -16.68
C CYS A 7 2.97 37.57 -17.04
N GLN A 8 3.70 37.00 -16.07
CA GLN A 8 4.08 35.60 -16.14
C GLN A 8 2.82 34.77 -15.84
N ALA A 9 2.09 34.40 -16.89
CA ALA A 9 1.08 33.35 -16.83
C ALA A 9 1.79 32.00 -16.60
N GLN A 10 2.22 31.77 -15.37
CA GLN A 10 2.58 30.44 -14.91
C GLN A 10 1.27 29.64 -14.85
N ARG A 11 1.13 28.69 -15.77
CA ARG A 11 0.09 27.66 -15.71
C ARG A 11 0.34 26.81 -14.47
N GLU A 12 -0.17 27.26 -13.34
CA GLU A 12 -0.37 26.41 -12.16
C GLU A 12 -1.24 25.25 -12.60
N SER A 13 -0.59 24.10 -12.79
CA SER A 13 -1.27 22.86 -13.11
C SER A 13 -2.15 22.54 -11.91
N SER A 14 -3.45 22.84 -12.04
CA SER A 14 -4.47 22.51 -11.07
C SER A 14 -4.45 20.99 -10.88
N THR A 15 -3.66 20.51 -9.92
CA THR A 15 -3.67 19.12 -9.52
C THR A 15 -4.97 18.92 -8.77
N SER A 16 -6.03 18.59 -9.50
CA SER A 16 -7.27 18.13 -8.90
C SER A 16 -6.91 17.06 -7.87
N PRO A 17 -7.39 17.15 -6.61
CA PRO A 17 -7.07 16.16 -5.60
C PRO A 17 -7.46 14.80 -6.16
N ARG A 18 -6.48 13.88 -6.25
CA ARG A 18 -6.74 12.53 -6.74
C ARG A 18 -7.84 11.94 -5.86
N SER A 19 -9.02 11.76 -6.43
CA SER A 19 -10.16 11.19 -5.73
C SER A 19 -10.17 9.68 -5.91
N GLY A 20 -10.49 8.96 -4.84
CA GLY A 20 -10.46 7.51 -4.87
C GLY A 20 -10.86 6.90 -3.53
N PRO A 21 -11.01 5.56 -3.48
CA PRO A 21 -11.37 4.88 -2.26
C PRO A 21 -10.26 5.02 -1.22
N VAL A 22 -10.59 5.51 -0.03
CA VAL A 22 -9.69 5.55 1.12
C VAL A 22 -9.70 4.22 1.85
N ARG A 23 -8.51 3.71 2.19
CA ARG A 23 -8.30 2.43 2.87
C ARG A 23 -7.43 2.64 4.10
N THR A 24 -7.32 1.63 4.95
CA THR A 24 -6.55 1.70 6.19
C THR A 24 -5.40 0.73 6.15
N CYS A 25 -4.19 1.23 6.37
CA CYS A 25 -2.99 0.41 6.42
C CYS A 25 -3.03 -0.58 7.60
N VAL A 26 -2.78 -1.86 7.33
CA VAL A 26 -2.76 -2.95 8.32
C VAL A 26 -1.44 -3.06 9.09
N GLY A 27 -0.45 -2.21 8.82
CA GLY A 27 0.71 -1.97 9.70
C GLY A 27 0.62 -0.63 10.46
N CYS A 28 0.31 0.41 9.71
CA CYS A 28 0.02 1.79 10.11
C CYS A 28 -1.13 2.08 11.10
N ARG A 29 -2.30 1.54 10.75
CA ARG A 29 -3.63 2.08 11.07
C ARG A 29 -3.95 3.48 10.52
N LYS A 30 -3.01 4.17 9.86
CA LYS A 30 -3.31 5.39 9.09
C LYS A 30 -4.21 5.09 7.89
N ARG A 31 -5.03 6.08 7.52
CA ARG A 31 -5.91 6.07 6.34
C ARG A 31 -5.21 6.77 5.19
N GLU A 32 -5.29 6.19 4.00
CA GLU A 32 -4.70 6.75 2.79
C GLU A 32 -5.51 6.33 1.55
N LEU A 33 -5.37 7.02 0.43
CA LEU A 33 -5.91 6.57 -0.85
C LEU A 33 -5.41 5.16 -1.17
N ALA A 34 -6.30 4.31 -1.71
CA ALA A 34 -5.93 2.97 -2.15
C ALA A 34 -4.82 2.97 -3.21
N ALA A 35 -4.67 4.08 -3.96
CA ALA A 35 -3.61 4.26 -4.95
C ALA A 35 -2.21 4.35 -4.32
N ASP A 36 -2.10 4.82 -3.08
CA ASP A 36 -0.84 4.98 -2.36
C ASP A 36 -0.58 3.81 -1.38
N LEU A 37 -1.47 2.82 -1.37
CA LEU A 37 -1.34 1.59 -0.60
C LEU A 37 -1.11 0.38 -1.52
N LEU A 38 -0.28 -0.54 -1.06
CA LEU A 38 -0.13 -1.87 -1.63
C LEU A 38 -1.27 -2.75 -1.13
N ARG A 39 -2.04 -3.33 -2.06
CA ARG A 39 -2.90 -4.47 -1.74
C ARG A 39 -2.03 -5.71 -1.55
N VAL A 40 -2.34 -6.47 -0.51
CA VAL A 40 -1.77 -7.81 -0.26
C VAL A 40 -2.90 -8.82 -0.15
N VAL A 41 -2.66 -10.05 -0.58
CA VAL A 41 -3.68 -11.10 -0.66
C VAL A 41 -3.17 -12.37 -0.03
N ALA A 42 -4.05 -13.11 0.65
CA ALA A 42 -3.75 -14.47 1.08
C ALA A 42 -4.02 -15.46 -0.06
N LEU A 43 -3.00 -16.21 -0.45
CA LEU A 43 -3.12 -17.37 -1.32
C LEU A 43 -2.95 -18.64 -0.48
N SER A 44 -3.97 -19.48 -0.47
CA SER A 44 -3.93 -20.77 0.21
C SER A 44 -3.49 -21.85 -0.77
N SER A 45 -2.55 -22.69 -0.34
CA SER A 45 -2.04 -23.86 -1.06
C SER A 45 -2.05 -25.08 -0.13
N GLN A 46 -1.65 -26.24 -0.65
CA GLN A 46 -1.51 -27.46 0.15
C GLN A 46 -0.44 -27.30 1.25
N ASP A 47 0.57 -26.46 1.03
CA ASP A 47 1.72 -26.27 1.93
C ASP A 47 1.50 -25.16 2.97
N GLY A 48 0.38 -24.42 2.87
CA GLY A 48 0.03 -23.34 3.80
C GLY A 48 -0.50 -22.09 3.10
N VAL A 49 -0.44 -20.97 3.82
CA VAL A 49 -0.95 -19.67 3.36
C VAL A 49 0.21 -18.71 3.12
N ALA A 50 0.31 -18.21 1.89
CA ALA A 50 1.25 -17.17 1.51
C ALA A 50 0.55 -15.82 1.43
N VAL A 51 1.16 -14.78 1.98
CA VAL A 51 0.73 -13.39 1.82
C VAL A 51 1.56 -12.76 0.70
N VAL A 52 0.91 -12.46 -0.42
CA VAL A 52 1.56 -11.96 -1.62
C VAL A 52 1.18 -10.52 -1.93
N PRO A 53 2.10 -9.71 -2.49
CA PRO A 53 1.78 -8.39 -3.00
C PRO A 53 0.90 -8.48 -4.26
N ASP A 54 -0.09 -7.59 -4.38
CA ASP A 54 -0.96 -7.47 -5.55
C ASP A 54 -1.06 -5.99 -6.00
N PRO A 55 0.01 -5.41 -6.54
CA PRO A 55 0.04 -3.99 -6.93
C PRO A 55 -0.95 -3.65 -8.06
N ARG A 56 -1.43 -4.65 -8.80
CA ARG A 56 -2.38 -4.46 -9.92
C ARG A 56 -3.83 -4.77 -9.55
N HIS A 57 -4.10 -5.20 -8.31
CA HIS A 57 -5.44 -5.56 -7.81
C HIS A 57 -6.12 -6.66 -8.64
N ARG A 58 -5.37 -7.65 -9.12
CA ARG A 58 -5.88 -8.72 -10.02
C ARG A 58 -6.04 -10.07 -9.34
N LEU A 59 -5.45 -10.26 -8.16
CA LEU A 59 -5.48 -11.56 -7.50
C LEU A 59 -6.84 -11.80 -6.81
N PRO A 60 -7.43 -13.00 -6.95
CA PRO A 60 -8.69 -13.34 -6.30
C PRO A 60 -8.50 -13.46 -4.77
N GLY A 61 -9.59 -13.37 -4.03
CA GLY A 61 -9.60 -13.60 -2.59
C GLY A 61 -9.56 -12.33 -1.72
N ARG A 62 -9.42 -12.55 -0.41
CA ARG A 62 -9.47 -11.46 0.58
C ARG A 62 -8.18 -10.66 0.52
N GLY A 63 -8.33 -9.34 0.34
CA GLY A 63 -7.20 -8.41 0.35
C GLY A 63 -7.11 -7.61 1.64
N ALA A 64 -5.89 -7.21 1.98
CA ALA A 64 -5.57 -6.21 2.98
C ALA A 64 -4.73 -5.10 2.36
N TRP A 65 -4.62 -3.96 3.03
CA TRP A 65 -3.90 -2.78 2.52
C TRP A 65 -2.71 -2.46 3.40
N LEU A 66 -1.55 -2.21 2.81
CA LEU A 66 -0.30 -1.93 3.51
C LEU A 66 0.39 -0.75 2.81
N HIS A 67 1.05 0.16 3.54
CA HIS A 67 1.98 1.06 2.86
C HIS A 67 3.15 0.21 2.33
N PRO A 68 3.67 0.48 1.13
CA PRO A 68 4.82 -0.23 0.59
C PRO A 68 6.12 0.23 1.27
N SER A 69 6.24 -0.07 2.57
CA SER A 69 7.33 0.38 3.45
C SER A 69 7.66 -0.72 4.45
N SER A 70 8.96 -0.95 4.67
CA SER A 70 9.48 -1.91 5.64
C SER A 70 8.91 -1.68 7.05
N VAL A 71 8.79 -0.42 7.48
CA VAL A 71 8.22 -0.05 8.78
C VAL A 71 6.78 -0.55 8.93
N CYS A 72 5.96 -0.41 7.89
CA CYS A 72 4.59 -0.90 7.92
C CYS A 72 4.52 -2.42 7.86
N LEU A 73 5.40 -3.07 7.10
CA LEU A 73 5.50 -4.51 7.04
C LEU A 73 5.86 -5.09 8.42
N SER A 74 6.96 -4.64 9.03
CA SER A 74 7.39 -5.10 10.35
C SER A 74 6.31 -4.85 11.42
N ALA A 75 5.63 -3.70 11.37
CA ALA A 75 4.52 -3.42 12.28
C ALA A 75 3.35 -4.39 12.09
N ALA A 76 2.99 -4.73 10.84
CA ALA A 76 1.93 -5.68 10.52
C ALA A 76 2.27 -7.10 11.00
N VAL A 77 3.52 -7.55 10.82
CA VAL A 77 4.01 -8.85 11.30
C VAL A 77 3.98 -8.92 12.82
N ARG A 78 4.60 -7.95 13.50
CA ARG A 78 4.71 -7.92 14.97
C ARG A 78 3.35 -8.02 15.67
N ARG A 79 2.32 -7.41 15.09
CA ARG A 79 0.94 -7.43 15.66
C ARG A 79 0.03 -8.51 15.08
N ARG A 80 0.57 -9.41 14.25
CA ARG A 80 -0.18 -10.47 13.55
C ARG A 80 -1.38 -9.93 12.76
N ALA A 81 -1.20 -8.79 12.09
CA ALA A 81 -2.28 -8.09 11.40
C ALA A 81 -2.80 -8.83 10.17
N PHE A 82 -1.93 -9.53 9.44
CA PHE A 82 -2.32 -10.23 8.21
C PHE A 82 -3.33 -11.34 8.49
N GLY A 83 -3.10 -12.17 9.51
CA GLY A 83 -4.07 -13.21 9.88
C GLY A 83 -5.47 -12.64 10.18
N ARG A 84 -5.54 -11.54 10.93
CA ARG A 84 -6.81 -10.86 11.25
C ARG A 84 -7.46 -10.23 10.02
N ALA A 85 -6.69 -9.51 9.21
CA ALA A 85 -7.21 -8.77 8.06
C ALA A 85 -7.62 -9.69 6.90
N LEU A 86 -6.85 -10.76 6.70
CA LEU A 86 -7.05 -11.76 5.64
C LEU A 86 -7.90 -12.94 6.10
N ARG A 87 -8.30 -12.99 7.37
CA ARG A 87 -9.10 -14.06 8.00
C ARG A 87 -8.47 -15.44 7.79
N VAL A 88 -7.17 -15.53 8.02
CA VAL A 88 -6.39 -16.76 7.93
C VAL A 88 -5.69 -17.02 9.25
N SER A 89 -5.60 -18.30 9.60
CA SER A 89 -4.97 -18.79 10.82
C SER A 89 -3.74 -19.62 10.47
N GLY A 90 -2.77 -19.66 11.39
CA GLY A 90 -1.56 -20.46 11.23
C GLY A 90 -0.34 -19.66 10.78
N LYS A 91 0.71 -20.39 10.41
CA LYS A 91 1.95 -19.81 9.90
C LYS A 91 1.69 -19.20 8.53
N LEU A 92 2.03 -17.92 8.39
CA LEU A 92 1.96 -17.21 7.12
C LEU A 92 3.36 -17.11 6.54
N ASP A 93 3.50 -17.51 5.29
CA ASP A 93 4.68 -17.15 4.52
C ASP A 93 4.51 -15.72 3.99
N ILE A 94 5.48 -14.85 4.28
CA ILE A 94 5.48 -13.44 3.87
C ILE A 94 6.69 -13.11 2.99
N SER A 95 7.49 -14.10 2.60
CA SER A 95 8.78 -13.90 1.91
C SER A 95 8.61 -13.10 0.61
N ALA A 96 7.56 -13.38 -0.16
CA ALA A 96 7.24 -12.65 -1.39
C ALA A 96 6.92 -11.17 -1.14
N LEU A 97 6.30 -10.86 0.00
CA LEU A 97 5.97 -9.49 0.39
C LEU A 97 7.19 -8.74 0.91
N GLU A 98 8.07 -9.39 1.66
CA GLU A 98 9.35 -8.83 2.11
C GLU A 98 10.21 -8.42 0.91
N HIS A 99 10.44 -9.35 -0.02
CA HIS A 99 11.21 -9.10 -1.23
C HIS A 99 10.63 -7.94 -2.05
N TYR A 100 9.29 -7.87 -2.17
CA TYR A 100 8.64 -6.78 -2.88
C TYR A 100 8.85 -5.42 -2.22
N VAL A 101 8.81 -5.36 -0.90
CA VAL A 101 9.03 -4.09 -0.17
C VAL A 101 10.49 -3.66 -0.25
N GLU A 102 11.43 -4.60 -0.14
CA GLU A 102 12.88 -4.34 -0.27
C GLU A 102 13.23 -3.76 -1.64
N ASN A 103 12.81 -4.41 -2.73
CA ASN A 103 13.12 -3.96 -4.10
C ASN A 103 12.47 -2.61 -4.47
N ARG A 104 11.46 -2.16 -3.72
CA ARG A 104 10.84 -0.85 -3.92
C ARG A 104 11.64 0.30 -3.31
N HIS A 105 12.50 0.03 -2.32
CA HIS A 105 13.35 1.05 -1.74
C HIS A 105 14.46 1.50 -2.69
N GLU A 106 14.76 0.73 -3.74
CA GLU A 106 15.82 1.03 -4.71
C GLU A 106 15.43 2.05 -5.79
N HIS A 107 14.16 2.47 -5.84
CA HIS A 107 13.64 3.37 -6.89
C HIS A 107 13.17 4.74 -6.36
N SER A 108 13.73 5.22 -5.24
CA SER A 108 13.58 6.62 -4.80
C SER A 108 14.74 7.48 -5.27
#